data_AF-A0A8T3XQM5-F1
#
_entry.id   AF-A0A8T3XQM5-F1
#
_cell.length_a   1.000
_cell.length_b   1.000
_cell.length_c   1.000
_cell.angle_alpha   90.00
_cell.angle_beta   90.00
_cell.angle_gamma   90.00
#
_symmetry.space_group_name_H-M   'P 1'
#
loop_
_entity.id
_entity.type
_entity.pdbx_description
1 polymer ?
#
loop_
_entity_poly.entity_id
_entity_poly.type
_entity_poly.pdbx_seq_one_letter_code
_entity_poly.pdbx_strand_id
1 'polypeptide(L)'
;ILIQCFTLDKLNINKKELHRPVKHIIIKNNNPVMIDFERCYLSKKPKNLTQFCQFLINKNVDKILKDKNININKRTLIRKLKIYKNNINKRTFDKIVSLFF
;
A
#
# COMPACT_ATOMS: atom_id res chain seq x y z
N ILE A 1 3.10 -0.85 -7.39
CA ILE A 1 2.98 0.00 -6.17
C ILE A 1 3.09 -0.78 -4.86
N LEU A 2 2.29 -1.83 -4.60
CA LEU A 2 2.38 -2.60 -3.33
C LEU A 2 3.82 -3.04 -3.00
N ILE A 3 4.55 -3.52 -4.01
CA ILE A 3 5.97 -3.89 -3.89
C ILE A 3 6.84 -2.70 -3.49
N GLN A 4 6.66 -1.53 -4.12
CA GLN A 4 7.40 -0.30 -3.77
C GLN A 4 7.11 0.13 -2.31
N CYS A 5 5.86 0.06 -1.85
CA CYS A 5 5.51 0.32 -0.45
C CYS A 5 6.23 -0.64 0.50
N PHE A 6 6.26 -1.94 0.17
CA PHE A 6 6.95 -2.96 0.96
C PHE A 6 8.46 -2.74 1.00
N THR A 7 9.07 -2.36 -0.12
CA THR A 7 10.49 -2.01 -0.18
C THR A 7 10.82 -0.86 0.76
N LEU A 8 10.04 0.23 0.74
CA LEU A 8 10.23 1.36 1.66
C LEU A 8 10.04 0.95 3.12
N ASP A 9 9.01 0.15 3.42
CA ASP A 9 8.75 -0.37 4.76
C ASP A 9 9.92 -1.26 5.25
N LYS A 10 10.52 -2.09 4.40
CA LYS A 10 11.70 -2.88 4.75
C LYS A 10 12.94 -2.05 5.01
N LEU A 11 13.08 -0.93 4.31
CA LEU A 11 14.19 0.02 4.49
C LEU A 11 13.96 0.97 5.68
N ASN A 12 12.89 0.80 6.44
CA ASN A 12 12.50 1.71 7.52
C ASN A 12 12.30 3.16 7.05
N ILE A 13 11.89 3.37 5.80
CA ILE A 13 11.62 4.69 5.22
C ILE A 13 10.11 4.90 5.20
N ASN A 14 9.62 6.03 5.69
CA ASN A 14 8.21 6.42 5.56
C ASN A 14 8.06 7.59 4.58
N LYS A 15 7.22 7.42 3.55
CA LYS A 15 6.95 8.44 2.52
C LYS A 15 5.95 9.53 2.95
N LYS A 16 5.17 9.28 4.03
CA LYS A 16 4.18 10.22 4.63
C LYS A 16 2.87 10.41 3.83
N GLU A 17 2.88 10.33 2.50
CA GLU A 17 1.76 10.76 1.63
C GLU A 17 1.03 9.66 0.85
N LEU A 18 1.21 8.38 1.19
CA LEU A 18 0.62 7.26 0.41
C LEU A 18 -0.88 7.05 0.62
N HIS A 19 -1.51 7.85 1.48
CA HIS A 19 -2.95 7.92 1.65
C HIS A 19 -3.62 8.85 0.61
N ARG A 20 -2.83 9.66 -0.11
CA ARG A 20 -3.25 10.51 -1.24
C ARG A 20 -2.41 10.22 -2.50
N PRO A 21 -2.32 8.96 -2.95
CA PRO A 21 -1.32 8.53 -3.94
C PRO A 21 -1.51 9.13 -5.34
N VAL A 22 -2.70 9.64 -5.67
CA VAL A 22 -3.05 10.13 -7.02
C VAL A 22 -2.09 11.23 -7.52
N LYS A 23 -1.55 12.08 -6.64
CA LYS A 23 -0.58 13.12 -7.01
C LYS A 23 0.88 12.67 -6.92
N HIS A 24 1.15 11.53 -6.28
CA HIS A 24 2.50 11.07 -5.96
C HIS A 24 2.88 9.77 -6.68
N ILE A 25 2.04 9.30 -7.60
CA ILE A 25 2.27 8.13 -8.43
C ILE A 25 1.95 8.50 -9.87
N ILE A 26 2.94 8.34 -10.75
CA ILE A 26 2.78 8.47 -12.19
C ILE A 26 2.74 7.08 -12.82
N ILE A 27 2.03 6.93 -13.93
CA ILE A 27 2.01 5.68 -14.71
C ILE A 27 2.74 5.96 -16.01
N LYS A 28 3.89 5.31 -16.22
CA LYS A 28 4.67 5.38 -17.46
C LYS A 28 4.72 3.99 -18.08
N ASN A 29 4.21 3.82 -19.30
CA ASN A 29 4.21 2.52 -20.01
C ASN A 29 3.66 1.37 -19.16
N ASN A 30 2.47 1.56 -18.56
CA ASN A 30 1.86 0.63 -17.59
C ASN A 30 2.68 0.33 -16.31
N ASN A 31 3.79 1.03 -16.09
CA ASN A 31 4.59 0.92 -14.88
C ASN A 31 4.27 2.08 -13.93
N PRO A 32 3.58 1.83 -12.80
CA PRO A 32 3.30 2.87 -11.82
C PRO A 32 4.55 3.13 -10.95
N VAL A 33 5.00 4.38 -10.89
CA VAL A 33 6.23 4.81 -10.21
C VAL A 33 5.90 5.91 -9.19
N MET A 34 6.41 5.76 -7.96
CA MET A 34 6.33 6.82 -6.95
C MET A 34 7.27 7.97 -7.29
N ILE A 35 6.78 9.20 -7.12
CA ILE A 35 7.56 10.44 -7.25
C ILE A 35 7.53 11.21 -5.92
N ASP A 36 8.31 12.29 -5.84
CA ASP A 36 8.32 13.22 -4.71
C ASP A 36 8.71 12.56 -3.38
N PHE A 37 10.01 12.51 -3.10
CA PHE A 37 10.59 11.89 -1.89
C PHE A 37 11.08 12.92 -0.86
N GLU A 38 10.81 14.21 -1.06
CA GLU A 38 11.34 15.30 -0.22
C GLU A 38 10.91 15.20 1.25
N ARG A 39 9.74 14.61 1.49
CA ARG A 39 9.15 14.48 2.84
C ARG A 39 9.38 13.10 3.46
N CYS A 40 10.22 12.27 2.83
CA CYS A 40 10.58 10.96 3.35
C CYS A 40 11.44 11.08 4.61
N TYR A 41 11.25 10.16 5.54
CA TYR A 41 12.05 10.11 6.76
C TYR A 41 12.20 8.69 7.27
N LEU A 42 13.27 8.44 8.01
CA LEU A 42 13.49 7.16 8.67
C LEU A 42 12.50 6.97 9.82
N SER A 43 11.91 5.79 9.91
CA SER A 43 10.94 5.44 10.92
C SER A 43 11.09 3.99 11.34
N LYS A 44 11.17 3.73 12.64
CA LYS A 44 11.12 2.37 13.21
C LYS A 44 9.77 1.66 12.99
N LYS A 45 8.74 2.39 12.54
CA LYS A 45 7.38 1.88 12.30
C LYS A 45 6.83 2.49 11.01
N PRO A 46 7.41 2.15 9.85
CA PRO A 46 6.96 2.67 8.57
C PRO A 46 5.54 2.18 8.25
N LYS A 47 4.80 2.95 7.47
CA LYS A 47 3.35 2.75 7.29
C LYS A 47 2.93 2.83 5.82
N ASN A 48 3.87 2.71 4.88
CA ASN A 48 3.63 2.96 3.46
C ASN A 48 2.57 1.99 2.90
N LEU A 49 2.75 0.69 3.15
CA LEU A 49 1.80 -0.32 2.67
C LEU A 49 0.42 -0.13 3.29
N THR A 50 0.37 0.21 4.59
CA THR A 50 -0.90 0.44 5.27
C THR A 50 -1.63 1.67 4.73
N GLN A 51 -0.94 2.79 4.57
CA GLN A 51 -1.53 4.02 4.02
C GLN A 51 -2.08 3.79 2.62
N PHE A 52 -1.33 3.07 1.77
CA PHE A 52 -1.79 2.76 0.42
C PHE A 52 -2.99 1.81 0.43
N CYS A 53 -2.97 0.75 1.24
CA CYS A 53 -4.12 -0.14 1.37
C CYS A 53 -5.37 0.58 1.92
N GLN A 54 -5.21 1.57 2.82
CA GLN A 54 -6.31 2.41 3.29
C GLN A 54 -6.94 3.22 2.15
N PHE A 55 -6.14 3.72 1.22
CA PHE A 55 -6.63 4.37 0.01
C PHE A 55 -7.44 3.41 -0.87
N LEU A 56 -6.98 2.17 -1.06
CA LEU A 56 -7.68 1.18 -1.90
C LEU A 56 -9.07 0.81 -1.37
N ILE A 57 -9.25 0.77 -0.05
CA ILE A 57 -10.54 0.46 0.60
C ILE A 57 -11.38 1.71 0.90
N ASN A 58 -10.98 2.88 0.39
CA ASN A 58 -11.82 4.08 0.46
C ASN A 58 -13.03 3.90 -0.46
N LYS A 59 -14.21 4.38 -0.07
CA LYS A 59 -15.50 4.17 -0.74
C LYS A 59 -15.45 4.40 -2.26
N ASN A 60 -14.81 5.48 -2.70
CA ASN A 60 -14.73 5.83 -4.12
C ASN A 60 -13.82 4.86 -4.89
N VAL A 61 -12.70 4.44 -4.30
CA VAL A 61 -11.74 3.53 -4.94
C VAL A 61 -12.26 2.09 -4.90
N ASP A 62 -12.83 1.67 -3.78
CA ASP A 62 -13.46 0.36 -3.60
C ASP A 62 -14.56 0.11 -4.63
N LYS A 63 -15.37 1.15 -4.95
CA LYS A 63 -16.37 1.07 -6.03
C LYS A 63 -15.71 0.79 -7.39
N ILE A 64 -14.68 1.57 -7.76
CA ILE A 64 -13.95 1.40 -9.03
C ILE A 64 -13.30 0.01 -9.12
N LEU A 65 -12.78 -0.52 -8.00
CA LEU A 65 -12.19 -1.85 -7.95
C LEU A 65 -13.23 -2.96 -8.12
N LYS A 66 -14.40 -2.83 -7.49
CA LYS A 66 -15.52 -3.77 -7.67
C LYS A 66 -16.03 -3.80 -9.10
N ASP A 67 -16.13 -2.65 -9.76
CA ASP A 67 -16.50 -2.54 -11.18
C ASP A 67 -15.47 -3.27 -12.09
N LYS A 68 -14.26 -3.51 -11.59
CA LYS A 68 -13.18 -4.29 -12.24
C LYS A 68 -13.05 -5.72 -11.71
N ASN A 69 -14.07 -6.25 -11.02
CA ASN A 69 -14.09 -7.58 -10.38
C ASN A 69 -13.02 -7.80 -9.30
N ILE A 70 -12.50 -6.73 -8.69
CA ILE A 70 -11.55 -6.80 -7.58
C ILE A 70 -12.32 -6.50 -6.29
N ASN A 71 -12.68 -7.56 -5.55
CA ASN A 71 -13.46 -7.43 -4.31
C ASN A 71 -12.59 -7.64 -3.07
N ILE A 72 -12.30 -6.57 -2.34
CA ILE A 72 -11.40 -6.61 -1.19
C ILE A 72 -12.22 -6.71 0.10
N ASN A 73 -12.05 -7.80 0.85
CA ASN A 73 -12.64 -7.89 2.17
C ASN A 73 -11.91 -6.95 3.16
N LYS A 74 -12.52 -5.81 3.47
CA LYS A 74 -11.97 -4.77 4.36
C LYS A 74 -11.56 -5.31 5.74
N ARG A 75 -12.36 -6.17 6.36
CA ARG A 75 -12.06 -6.75 7.69
C ARG A 75 -10.81 -7.62 7.63
N THR A 76 -10.73 -8.50 6.62
CA THR A 76 -9.58 -9.37 6.39
C THR A 76 -8.31 -8.59 6.08
N LEU A 77 -8.40 -7.55 5.23
CA LEU A 77 -7.27 -6.70 4.89
C LEU A 77 -6.72 -5.99 6.14
N ILE A 78 -7.57 -5.37 6.94
CA ILE A 78 -7.16 -4.68 8.18
C ILE A 78 -6.45 -5.65 9.14
N ARG A 79 -6.98 -6.87 9.30
CA ARG A 79 -6.35 -7.90 10.15
C ARG A 79 -4.96 -8.28 9.63
N LYS A 80 -4.81 -8.53 8.33
CA LYS A 80 -3.51 -8.86 7.72
C LYS A 80 -2.51 -7.69 7.82
N LEU A 81 -2.96 -6.45 7.65
CA LEU A 81 -2.13 -5.25 7.82
C LEU A 81 -1.63 -5.06 9.27
N LYS A 82 -2.45 -5.39 10.29
CA LYS A 82 -2.00 -5.37 11.70
C LYS A 82 -0.86 -6.36 11.93
N ILE A 83 -0.98 -7.57 11.39
CA ILE A 83 0.08 -8.60 11.47
C ILE A 83 1.35 -8.13 10.76
N TYR A 84 1.20 -7.57 9.55
CA TYR A 84 2.31 -7.03 8.77
C TYR A 84 3.08 -5.93 9.51
N LYS A 85 2.39 -4.99 10.16
CA LYS A 85 3.03 -3.91 10.93
C LYS A 85 3.93 -4.41 12.06
N ASN A 86 3.57 -5.54 12.67
CA ASN A 86 4.35 -6.14 13.75
C ASN A 86 5.51 -6.99 13.22
N ASN A 87 5.44 -7.46 11.97
CA ASN A 87 6.44 -8.32 11.37
C ASN A 87 6.50 -8.09 9.85
N ILE A 88 7.26 -7.07 9.44
CA ILE A 88 7.44 -6.67 8.04
C ILE A 88 8.37 -7.68 7.36
N ASN A 89 7.79 -8.62 6.61
CA ASN A 89 8.56 -9.60 5.84
C ASN A 89 7.79 -10.06 4.60
N LYS A 90 8.43 -10.89 3.77
CA LYS A 90 7.85 -11.35 2.51
C LYS A 90 6.57 -12.17 2.75
N ARG A 91 6.55 -13.05 3.75
CA ARG A 91 5.37 -13.90 4.05
C ARG A 91 4.15 -13.07 4.46
N THR A 92 4.32 -12.04 5.29
CA THR A 92 3.20 -11.17 5.71
C THR A 92 2.74 -10.26 4.58
N PHE A 93 3.67 -9.81 3.73
CA PHE A 93 3.38 -9.07 2.50
C PHE A 93 2.59 -9.91 1.48
N ASP A 94 3.04 -11.13 1.17
CA ASP A 94 2.40 -12.02 0.19
C ASP A 94 0.96 -12.34 0.60
N LYS A 95 0.72 -12.54 1.91
CA LYS A 95 -0.64 -12.70 2.46
C LYS A 95 -1.53 -11.49 2.16
N ILE A 96 -1.00 -10.27 2.10
CA ILE A 96 -1.78 -9.07 1.74
C ILE A 96 -2.04 -9.04 0.24
N VAL A 97 -1.02 -9.33 -0.58
CA VAL A 97 -1.13 -9.34 -2.04
C VAL A 97 -2.15 -10.37 -2.53
N SER A 98 -2.23 -11.53 -1.87
CA SER A 98 -3.21 -12.59 -2.17
C SER A 98 -4.68 -12.21 -1.91
N LEU A 99 -4.96 -10.95 -1.54
CA LEU A 99 -6.33 -10.44 -1.41
C LEU A 99 -6.80 -9.72 -2.68
N PHE A 100 -5.91 -9.47 -3.64
CA PHE A 100 -6.18 -8.71 -4.86
C PHE A 100 -6.21 -9.58 -6.12
N PHE A 101 -5.82 -10.85 -6.00
CA PHE A 101 -5.77 -11.89 -7.03
C PHE A 101 -6.24 -13.20 -6.40
#